data_AF-A0A4U9DDS7-F1
#
_entry.id   AF-A0A4U9DDS7-F1
#
_cell.length_a   1.000
_cell.length_b   1.000
_cell.length_c   1.000
_cell.angle_alpha   90.00
_cell.angle_beta   90.00
_cell.angle_gamma   90.00
#
_symmetry.space_group_name_H-M   'P 1'
#
loop_
_entity.id
_entity.type
_entity.pdbx_description
1 polymer ?
#
loop_
_entity_poly.entity_id
_entity_poly.type
_entity_poly.pdbx_seq_one_letter_code
_entity_poly.pdbx_strand_id
1 'polypeptide(L)' 'MGIVAPRLKELKLIDSIIPEPLGGAHRNPEAIAASLKAQLLADLADLDILSEEELLNRRYQRLMNYGYA' A
#
# COMPACT_ATOMS: atom_id res chain seq x y z
N MET A 1 -0.43 18.54 -10.24
CA MET A 1 -0.67 17.08 -10.24
C MET A 1 0.33 16.43 -9.30
N GLY A 2 -0.13 15.78 -8.24
CA GLY A 2 0.74 15.10 -7.28
C GLY A 2 0.89 13.64 -7.67
N ILE A 3 1.96 13.29 -8.40
CA ILE A 3 2.21 11.92 -8.89
C ILE A 3 3.23 11.15 -8.06
N VAL A 4 3.89 11.80 -7.10
CA VAL A 4 4.91 11.17 -6.25
C VAL A 4 4.29 10.46 -5.05
N ALA A 5 4.88 9.34 -4.64
CA ALA A 5 4.33 8.48 -3.60
C ALA A 5 4.00 9.20 -2.28
N PRO A 6 4.86 10.08 -1.71
CA PRO A 6 4.53 10.81 -0.48
C PRO A 6 3.26 11.66 -0.62
N ARG A 7 3.09 12.32 -1.78
CA ARG A 7 1.91 13.15 -2.03
C ARG A 7 0.64 12.32 -2.14
N LEU A 8 0.70 11.15 -2.79
CA LEU A 8 -0.44 10.23 -2.85
C LEU A 8 -0.81 9.66 -1.47
N LYS A 9 0.20 9.44 -0.62
CA LYS A 9 0.01 8.98 0.75
C LYS A 9 -0.65 10.03 1.65
N GLU A 10 -0.25 11.31 1.52
CA GLU A 10 -0.91 12.43 2.19
C GLU A 10 -2.39 12.54 1.81
N LEU A 11 -2.72 12.25 0.55
CA LEU A 11 -4.09 12.25 0.03
C LEU A 11 -4.87 10.99 0.39
N LYS A 12 -4.30 10.07 1.18
CA LYS A 12 -4.88 8.78 1.58
C LYS A 12 -5.29 7.90 0.38
N LEU A 13 -4.65 8.07 -0.78
CA LEU A 13 -4.91 7.27 -1.97
C LEU A 13 -4.17 5.93 -1.96
N ILE A 14 -3.07 5.85 -1.19
CA ILE A 14 -2.27 4.63 -1.00
C ILE A 14 -2.06 4.34 0.49
N ASP A 15 -1.87 3.06 0.84
CA ASP A 15 -1.78 2.59 2.22
C ASP A 15 -0.35 2.58 2.76
N SER A 16 0.64 2.32 1.92
CA SER A 16 2.04 2.24 2.33
C SER A 16 2.96 2.68 1.20
N ILE A 17 4.17 3.08 1.56
CA ILE A 17 5.25 3.38 0.62
C ILE A 17 6.39 2.42 0.96
N ILE A 18 6.79 1.60 0.00
CA ILE A 18 7.90 0.67 0.17
C ILE A 18 9.20 1.43 -0.11
N PRO A 19 10.15 1.50 0.85
CA PRO A 19 11.38 2.25 0.67
C PRO A 19 12.30 1.56 -0.35
N GLU A 20 12.91 2.36 -1.22
CA GLU A 20 13.92 1.89 -2.17
C GLU A 20 15.33 1.93 -1.56
N PRO A 21 16.26 1.07 -2.04
CA PRO A 21 17.65 1.10 -1.61
C PRO A 21 18.30 2.39 -2.08
N LEU A 22 19.45 2.73 -1.49
CA LEU A 22 20.19 3.94 -1.87
C LEU A 22 20.49 3.95 -3.38
N GLY A 23 19.98 4.97 -4.07
CA GLY A 23 20.12 5.13 -5.53
C GLY A 23 19.09 4.37 -6.38
N GLY A 24 18.07 3.76 -5.76
CA GLY A 24 16.87 3.25 -6.42
C GLY A 24 16.82 1.73 -6.56
N ALA A 25 15.62 1.21 -6.83
CA ALA A 25 15.31 -0.22 -6.88
C ALA A 25 16.17 -1.02 -7.86
N HIS A 26 16.48 -0.43 -9.01
CA HIS A 26 17.31 -1.05 -10.05
C HIS A 26 18.75 -1.37 -9.60
N ARG A 27 19.25 -0.72 -8.55
CA ARG A 27 20.61 -0.94 -8.05
C ARG A 27 20.74 -2.18 -7.17
N ASN A 28 19.65 -2.56 -6.50
CA ASN A 28 19.61 -3.76 -5.67
C ASN A 28 18.21 -4.40 -5.74
N PRO A 29 17.91 -5.15 -6.81
CA PRO A 29 16.62 -5.80 -7.00
C PRO A 29 16.29 -6.82 -5.91
N GLU A 30 17.30 -7.54 -5.39
CA GLU A 30 17.10 -8.52 -4.32
C GLU A 30 16.61 -7.86 -3.02
N ALA A 31 17.22 -6.74 -2.63
CA ALA A 31 16.78 -5.98 -1.46
C ALA A 31 15.35 -5.46 -1.63
N ILE A 32 14.98 -5.00 -2.83
CA ILE A 32 13.60 -4.56 -3.10
C ILE A 32 12.62 -5.70 -3.10
N ALA A 33 12.97 -6.83 -3.70
CA ALA A 33 12.11 -8.01 -3.67
C ALA A 33 11.86 -8.46 -2.23
N ALA A 34 12.87 -8.41 -1.36
CA ALA A 34 12.72 -8.72 0.07
C ALA A 34 11.79 -7.73 0.78
N SER A 35 11.99 -6.41 0.60
CA SER A 35 11.13 -5.37 1.18
C SER A 35 9.68 -5.48 0.69
N LEU A 36 9.48 -5.72 -0.61
CA LEU A 36 8.17 -5.92 -1.22
C LEU A 36 7.49 -7.17 -0.66
N LYS A 37 8.20 -8.29 -0.59
CA LYS A 37 7.69 -9.54 -0.02
C LYS A 37 7.25 -9.35 1.43
N ALA A 38 8.06 -8.66 2.25
CA ALA A 38 7.71 -8.39 3.63
C ALA A 38 6.43 -7.56 3.75
N GLN A 39 6.29 -6.50 2.95
CA GLN A 39 5.09 -5.66 2.94
C GLN A 39 3.84 -6.44 2.50
N LEU A 40 3.94 -7.20 1.40
CA LEU A 40 2.81 -8.00 0.89
C LEU A 40 2.34 -9.05 1.90
N LEU A 41 3.27 -9.73 2.59
CA LEU A 41 2.92 -10.71 3.61
C LEU A 41 2.27 -10.06 4.83
N ALA A 42 2.72 -8.87 5.24
CA ALA A 42 2.09 -8.13 6.32
C ALA A 42 0.67 -7.70 5.97
N ASP A 43 0.49 -7.08 4.79
CA ASP A 43 -0.83 -6.63 4.32
C ASP A 43 -1.81 -7.80 4.14
N LEU A 44 -1.32 -8.95 3.65
CA LEU A 44 -2.13 -10.14 3.49
C LEU A 44 -2.54 -10.73 4.85
N ALA A 45 -1.61 -10.84 5.79
CA ALA A 45 -1.91 -11.34 7.14
C ALA A 45 -2.95 -10.47 7.85
N ASP A 46 -2.89 -9.14 7.69
CA ASP A 46 -3.87 -8.21 8.24
C ASP A 46 -5.26 -8.36 7.62
N LEU A 47 -5.34 -8.78 6.35
CA LEU A 47 -6.60 -8.99 5.65
C LEU A 47 -7.19 -10.38 5.91
N ASP A 48 -6.36 -11.40 6.09
CA ASP A 48 -6.79 -12.79 6.33
C ASP A 48 -7.54 -12.98 7.67
N ILE A 49 -7.39 -12.04 8.60
CA ILE A 49 -8.11 -12.05 9.88
C ILE A 49 -9.58 -11.62 9.71
N LEU A 50 -9.90 -10.91 8.63
CA LEU A 50 -11.24 -10.37 8.38
C LEU A 50 -12.12 -11.40 7.68
N SER A 51 -13.40 -11.45 8.06
CA SER A 51 -14.41 -12.20 7.32
C SER A 51 -14.64 -11.60 5.93
N GLU A 52 -15.20 -12.39 5.03
CA GLU A 52 -15.54 -11.93 3.67
C GLU A 52 -16.45 -10.69 3.69
N GLU A 53 -17.45 -10.66 4.58
CA GLU A 53 -18.35 -9.52 4.73
C GLU A 53 -17.61 -8.26 5.21
N GLU A 54 -16.69 -8.40 6.17
CA GLU A 54 -15.85 -7.28 6.64
C GLU A 54 -14.90 -6.79 5.55
N LEU A 55 -14.31 -7.69 4.75
CA LEU A 55 -13.44 -7.33 3.63
C LEU A 55 -14.19 -6.53 2.57
N LEU A 56 -15.41 -6.95 2.22
CA LEU A 56 -16.25 -6.25 1.26
C LEU A 56 -16.67 -4.88 1.79
N ASN A 57 -17.14 -4.81 3.03
CA ASN A 57 -17.52 -3.54 3.67
C ASN A 57 -16.33 -2.58 3.76
N ARG A 58 -15.16 -3.04 4.21
CA ARG A 58 -13.94 -2.22 4.30
C ARG A 58 -13.52 -1.70 2.93
N ARG A 59 -13.59 -2.53 1.89
CA ARG A 59 -13.30 -2.12 0.51
C ARG A 59 -14.28 -1.08 0.00
N TYR A 60 -15.57 -1.25 0.28
CA TYR A 60 -16.60 -0.29 -0.09
C TYR A 60 -16.36 1.06 0.59
N GLN A 61 -16.14 1.08 1.90
CA GLN A 61 -15.83 2.30 2.66
C GLN A 61 -14.58 3.01 2.11
N ARG A 62 -13.53 2.25 1.80
CA ARG A 62 -12.31 2.80 1.20
C ARG A 62 -12.59 3.51 -0.13
N LEU A 63 -13.39 2.89 -1.01
CA LEU A 63 -13.73 3.48 -2.31
C LEU A 63 -14.60 4.73 -2.18
N MET A 64 -15.57 4.73 -1.26
CA MET A 64 -16.44 5.88 -1.03
C MET A 64 -15.70 7.07 -0.38
N ASN A 65 -14.68 6.80 0.43
CA ASN A 65 -13.87 7.83 1.10
C ASN A 65 -12.83 8.49 0.19
N TYR A 66 -12.72 8.09 -1.09
CA TYR A 66 -11.81 8.74 -2.01
C TYR A 66 -12.38 10.06 -2.53
N GLY A 67 -11.63 11.14 -2.32
CA GLY A 67 -12.04 12.49 -2.71
C GLY A 67 -12.35 13.37 -1.50
N TYR A 68 -13.12 14.42 -1.71
CA TYR A 68 -13.42 15.44 -0.71
C TYR A 68 -14.93 15.69 -0.52
N ALA A 69 -15.77 14.71 -0.88
CA ALA A 69 -17.23 14.82 -0.85
C ALA A 69 -17.84 13.80 0.11
#